data_AF-A0A7V3I3V7-F1
#
_entry.id   AF-A0A7V3I3V7-F1
#
_cell.length_a   1.000
_cell.length_b   1.000
_cell.length_c   1.000
_cell.angle_alpha   90.00
_cell.angle_beta   90.00
_cell.angle_gamma   90.00
#
_symmetry.space_group_name_H-M   'P 1'
#
loop_
_entity.id
_entity.type
_entity.pdbx_description
1 polymer ?
#
loop_
_entity_poly.entity_id
_entity_poly.type
_entity_poly.pdbx_seq_one_letter_code
_entity_poly.pdbx_strand_id
1 'polypeptide(L)'
;MADKRTPTDGLSAEELFGSGRGLTYDDFIVLPGYIDFQASEVDLESNVTRNIRIKRPLVSSPMDTVTEWKMAATLALLGGIGIINYNNTIDAQVEHVKKVKRFENGFIMDPMVLSPRNTVHDVDTIKAKYGYSGIPITEDGTLGSKLVGIVTNRDIDFEKDRSRPLSEVMTTDLVTAREGVTLHEANQILKKSKKGKLPVVDDQFRLVALLSRRDLLTNKEFPFSSKSAGKQLLCGAAVSTRSEDRERAEALIAAGADIILIDSAQGYSVYQLEMLRFIKERWPNVDVIAGNVVTTQQAAALIEAGA
;
A
#
# COMPACT_ATOMS: atom_id res chain seq x y z
N MET A 1 -20.94 -46.20 -3.55
CA MET A 1 -20.79 -47.33 -2.61
C MET A 1 -19.30 -47.54 -2.39
N ALA A 2 -18.77 -47.02 -1.28
CA ALA A 2 -17.59 -47.56 -0.62
C ALA A 2 -18.05 -47.85 0.81
N ASP A 3 -18.13 -49.14 1.12
CA ASP A 3 -18.54 -49.68 2.42
C ASP A 3 -17.28 -49.86 3.30
N LYS A 4 -17.47 -49.84 4.62
CA LYS A 4 -16.53 -50.19 5.72
C LYS A 4 -15.44 -49.19 6.09
N ARG A 5 -15.65 -48.57 7.26
CA ARG A 5 -14.67 -48.12 8.28
C ARG A 5 -13.21 -48.27 7.84
N THR A 6 -12.71 -47.34 7.06
CA THR A 6 -11.26 -47.18 6.88
C THR A 6 -10.69 -46.87 8.27
N PRO A 7 -9.66 -47.60 8.73
CA PRO A 7 -8.96 -47.23 9.96
C PRO A 7 -8.51 -45.79 9.84
N THR A 8 -8.75 -44.97 10.86
CA THR A 8 -8.16 -43.63 10.95
C THR A 8 -6.66 -43.80 11.12
N ASP A 9 -5.89 -43.44 10.09
CA ASP A 9 -4.44 -43.39 10.10
C ASP A 9 -3.98 -41.93 10.28
N GLY A 10 -2.83 -41.74 10.93
CA GLY A 10 -2.29 -40.45 11.31
C GLY A 10 -2.78 -39.92 12.67
N LEU A 11 -2.25 -38.75 13.04
CA LEU A 11 -2.64 -37.98 14.22
C LEU A 11 -3.30 -36.68 13.79
N SER A 12 -4.34 -36.26 14.51
CA SER A 12 -4.88 -34.91 14.40
C SER A 12 -3.90 -33.87 14.94
N ALA A 13 -4.08 -32.61 14.56
CA ALA A 13 -3.31 -31.50 15.11
C ALA A 13 -3.47 -31.39 16.64
N GLU A 14 -4.68 -31.64 17.17
CA GLU A 14 -4.94 -31.60 18.61
C GLU A 14 -4.16 -32.68 19.36
N GLU A 15 -4.11 -33.90 18.83
CA GLU A 15 -3.33 -35.00 19.43
C GLU A 15 -1.82 -34.73 19.36
N LEU A 16 -1.32 -34.25 18.21
CA LEU A 16 0.10 -33.99 18.00
C LEU A 16 0.60 -32.82 18.85
N PHE A 17 -0.06 -31.66 18.77
CA PHE A 17 0.36 -30.44 19.47
C PHE A 17 -0.12 -30.40 20.93
N GLY A 18 -1.11 -31.23 21.31
CA GLY A 18 -1.54 -31.42 22.69
C GLY A 18 -0.62 -32.31 23.53
N SER A 19 0.41 -32.92 22.92
CA SER A 19 1.35 -33.84 23.58
C SER A 19 2.27 -33.20 24.64
N GLY A 20 2.27 -31.86 24.77
CA GLY A 20 3.08 -31.12 25.74
C GLY A 20 4.57 -31.02 25.38
N ARG A 21 4.95 -31.36 24.15
CA ARG A 21 6.31 -31.22 23.62
C ARG A 21 6.39 -30.01 22.68
N GLY A 22 7.55 -29.34 22.66
CA GLY A 22 7.85 -28.36 21.61
C GLY A 22 8.17 -29.07 20.31
N LEU A 23 7.54 -28.65 19.21
CA LEU A 23 7.76 -29.17 17.86
C LEU A 23 8.17 -28.02 16.94
N THR A 24 9.03 -28.31 15.97
CA THR A 24 9.38 -27.42 14.84
C THR A 24 8.90 -28.02 13.51
N TYR A 25 9.09 -27.29 12.41
CA TYR A 25 8.59 -27.69 11.09
C TYR A 25 9.15 -29.04 10.60
N ASP A 26 10.39 -29.37 10.97
CA ASP A 26 11.05 -30.62 10.55
C ASP A 26 10.62 -31.85 11.38
N ASP A 27 9.86 -31.66 12.46
CA ASP A 27 9.45 -32.76 13.35
C ASP A 27 8.23 -33.53 12.85
N PHE A 28 7.52 -33.03 11.83
CA PHE A 28 6.31 -33.65 11.31
C PHE A 28 6.13 -33.45 9.80
N ILE A 29 5.22 -34.22 9.22
CA ILE A 29 4.78 -34.08 7.82
C ILE A 29 3.25 -34.05 7.76
N VAL A 30 2.70 -33.52 6.66
CA VAL A 30 1.26 -33.56 6.39
C VAL A 30 0.97 -34.74 5.46
N LEU A 31 0.06 -35.63 5.88
CA LEU A 31 -0.36 -36.76 5.06
C LEU A 31 -1.18 -36.28 3.84
N PRO A 32 -0.98 -36.87 2.65
CA PRO A 32 -1.71 -36.46 1.45
C PRO A 32 -3.19 -36.84 1.51
N GLY A 33 -4.02 -36.04 0.84
CA GLY A 33 -5.44 -36.30 0.64
C GLY A 33 -5.79 -36.77 -0.78
N TYR A 34 -7.07 -36.74 -1.10
CA TYR A 34 -7.58 -36.94 -2.46
C TYR A 34 -7.48 -35.64 -3.27
N ILE A 35 -7.19 -35.74 -4.57
CA ILE A 35 -7.00 -34.59 -5.47
C ILE A 35 -7.96 -34.73 -6.67
N ASP A 36 -8.81 -33.73 -6.86
CA ASP A 36 -9.74 -33.58 -7.98
C ASP A 36 -9.68 -32.21 -8.66
N PHE A 37 -8.64 -31.42 -8.37
CA PHE A 37 -8.41 -30.06 -8.89
C PHE A 37 -6.96 -29.85 -9.31
N GLN A 38 -6.70 -28.77 -10.05
CA GLN A 38 -5.33 -28.39 -10.42
C GLN A 38 -4.70 -27.47 -9.37
N ALA A 39 -3.38 -27.54 -9.18
CA ALA A 39 -2.67 -26.69 -8.22
C ALA A 39 -2.87 -25.18 -8.46
N SER A 40 -3.09 -24.75 -9.70
CA SER A 40 -3.36 -23.34 -10.04
C SER A 40 -4.74 -22.83 -9.59
N GLU A 41 -5.65 -23.72 -9.23
CA GLU A 41 -7.00 -23.40 -8.75
C GLU A 41 -7.04 -23.14 -7.24
N VAL A 42 -5.93 -23.39 -6.53
CA VAL A 42 -5.83 -23.15 -5.09
C VAL A 42 -5.83 -21.65 -4.80
N ASP A 43 -6.79 -21.21 -4.00
CA ASP A 43 -6.85 -19.84 -3.49
C ASP A 43 -5.88 -19.66 -2.32
N LEU A 44 -5.04 -18.64 -2.41
CA LEU A 44 -4.05 -18.26 -1.39
C LEU A 44 -4.46 -17.00 -0.64
N GLU A 45 -5.66 -16.46 -0.88
CA GLU A 45 -6.14 -15.29 -0.17
C GLU A 45 -6.22 -15.56 1.34
N SER A 46 -5.64 -14.66 2.13
CA SER A 46 -5.47 -14.84 3.58
C SER A 46 -5.69 -13.53 4.32
N ASN A 47 -6.21 -13.62 5.55
CA ASN A 47 -6.35 -12.47 6.44
C ASN A 47 -4.99 -12.19 7.10
N VAL A 48 -4.54 -10.93 7.02
CA VAL A 48 -3.40 -10.43 7.82
C VAL A 48 -3.89 -9.86 9.14
N THR A 49 -5.05 -9.19 9.09
CA THR A 49 -5.75 -8.62 10.24
C THR A 49 -7.25 -8.92 10.11
N ARG A 50 -8.07 -8.40 11.01
CA ARG A 50 -9.53 -8.59 10.94
C ARG A 50 -10.13 -8.00 9.66
N ASN A 51 -9.62 -6.86 9.20
CA ASN A 51 -10.20 -6.14 8.06
C ASN A 51 -9.34 -6.21 6.78
N ILE A 52 -8.09 -6.66 6.87
CA ILE A 52 -7.16 -6.64 5.74
C ILE A 52 -6.86 -8.06 5.25
N ARG A 53 -7.22 -8.30 3.98
CA ARG A 53 -6.87 -9.50 3.22
C ARG A 53 -5.81 -9.20 2.17
N ILE A 54 -4.94 -10.18 1.97
CA ILE A 54 -3.92 -10.17 0.92
C ILE A 54 -4.09 -11.40 0.03
N LYS A 55 -3.72 -11.27 -1.25
CA LYS A 55 -3.91 -12.35 -2.24
C LYS A 55 -2.91 -13.48 -2.11
N ARG A 56 -1.81 -13.26 -1.40
CA ARG A 56 -0.77 -14.25 -1.12
C ARG A 56 -0.31 -14.08 0.33
N PRO A 57 -0.15 -15.17 1.11
CA PRO A 57 0.13 -15.10 2.54
C PRO A 57 1.62 -14.83 2.81
N LEU A 58 2.14 -13.73 2.25
CA LEU A 58 3.53 -13.31 2.35
C LEU A 58 3.60 -11.90 2.93
N VAL A 59 4.24 -11.80 4.10
CA VAL A 59 4.49 -10.54 4.81
C VAL A 59 6.00 -10.36 4.97
N SER A 60 6.54 -9.20 4.59
CA SER A 60 7.97 -8.93 4.79
C SER A 60 8.25 -8.38 6.19
N SER A 61 9.30 -8.90 6.82
CA SER A 61 9.70 -8.53 8.18
C SER A 61 10.12 -7.06 8.28
N PRO A 62 9.77 -6.33 9.36
CA PRO A 62 10.12 -4.92 9.56
C PRO A 62 11.58 -4.70 9.98
N MET A 63 12.51 -5.21 9.20
CA MET A 63 13.96 -5.06 9.41
C MET A 63 14.53 -4.06 8.42
N ASP A 64 15.50 -3.25 8.84
CA ASP A 64 16.23 -2.29 8.01
C ASP A 64 16.89 -2.93 6.78
N THR A 65 17.37 -4.16 6.92
CA THR A 65 17.98 -4.96 5.87
C THR A 65 16.98 -5.64 4.92
N VAL A 66 15.67 -5.58 5.22
CA VAL A 66 14.63 -6.30 4.47
C VAL A 66 13.60 -5.36 3.87
N THR A 67 12.97 -4.53 4.70
CA THR A 67 11.75 -3.80 4.29
C THR A 67 11.89 -2.28 4.42
N GLU A 68 12.19 -1.67 3.28
CA GLU A 68 11.90 -0.27 2.98
C GLU A 68 10.82 -0.18 1.89
N TRP A 69 10.52 1.04 1.42
CA TRP A 69 9.46 1.32 0.45
C TRP A 69 9.48 0.43 -0.82
N LYS A 70 10.67 0.08 -1.35
CA LYS A 70 10.78 -0.75 -2.56
C LYS A 70 10.28 -2.17 -2.32
N MET A 71 10.68 -2.78 -1.21
CA MET A 71 10.24 -4.13 -0.83
C MET A 71 8.74 -4.12 -0.57
N ALA A 72 8.26 -3.17 0.23
CA ALA A 72 6.83 -3.07 0.55
C ALA A 72 5.95 -2.88 -0.69
N ALA A 73 6.31 -1.97 -1.60
CA ALA A 73 5.57 -1.76 -2.85
C ALA A 73 5.61 -3.01 -3.76
N THR A 74 6.78 -3.62 -3.93
CA THR A 74 6.93 -4.79 -4.80
C THR A 74 6.16 -5.99 -4.25
N LEU A 75 6.22 -6.23 -2.94
CA LEU A 75 5.51 -7.33 -2.31
C LEU A 75 3.99 -7.11 -2.39
N ALA A 76 3.52 -5.89 -2.15
CA ALA A 76 2.11 -5.54 -2.33
C ALA A 76 1.64 -5.75 -3.79
N LEU A 77 2.44 -5.40 -4.80
CA LEU A 77 2.13 -5.71 -6.21
C LEU A 77 1.99 -7.21 -6.47
N LEU A 78 2.86 -8.02 -5.85
CA LEU A 78 2.82 -9.48 -5.98
C LEU A 78 1.71 -10.13 -5.14
N GLY A 79 0.95 -9.35 -4.37
CA GLY A 79 -0.19 -9.80 -3.57
C GLY A 79 0.09 -10.12 -2.11
N GLY A 80 1.30 -9.82 -1.62
CA GLY A 80 1.63 -9.82 -0.20
C GLY A 80 1.42 -8.45 0.44
N ILE A 81 2.15 -8.16 1.52
CA ILE A 81 2.24 -6.83 2.14
C ILE A 81 3.61 -6.65 2.81
N GLY A 82 4.20 -5.46 2.75
CA GLY A 82 5.41 -5.15 3.51
C GLY A 82 5.16 -4.29 4.73
N ILE A 83 5.92 -4.53 5.80
CA ILE A 83 5.92 -3.72 7.02
C ILE A 83 7.22 -2.89 7.08
N ILE A 84 7.11 -1.57 6.97
CA ILE A 84 8.27 -0.66 7.00
C ILE A 84 8.91 -0.66 8.40
N ASN A 85 10.23 -0.88 8.46
CA ASN A 85 11.00 -0.82 9.70
C ASN A 85 11.03 0.58 10.34
N TYR A 86 11.31 0.66 11.65
CA TYR A 86 11.37 1.91 12.42
C TYR A 86 12.80 2.31 12.84
N ASN A 87 13.84 1.67 12.31
CA ASN A 87 15.24 1.99 12.59
C ASN A 87 15.70 3.23 11.77
N ASN A 88 14.94 4.32 11.89
CA ASN A 88 15.10 5.56 11.15
C ASN A 88 14.29 6.69 11.83
N THR A 89 14.44 7.93 11.34
CA THR A 89 13.62 9.05 11.85
C THR A 89 12.15 8.89 11.46
N ILE A 90 11.24 9.53 12.22
CA ILE A 90 9.79 9.49 11.93
C ILE A 90 9.52 9.96 10.50
N ASP A 91 10.14 11.08 10.09
CA ASP A 91 9.99 11.64 8.74
C ASP A 91 10.45 10.67 7.64
N ALA A 92 11.57 9.97 7.85
CA ALA A 92 12.07 9.00 6.88
C ALA A 92 11.09 7.83 6.71
N GLN A 93 10.56 7.29 7.82
CA GLN A 93 9.55 6.23 7.79
C GLN A 93 8.27 6.69 7.08
N VAL A 94 7.79 7.89 7.39
CA VAL A 94 6.62 8.52 6.77
C VAL A 94 6.82 8.66 5.26
N GLU A 95 8.01 9.08 4.82
CA GLU A 95 8.33 9.17 3.39
C GLU A 95 8.34 7.79 2.72
N HIS A 96 8.77 6.73 3.41
CA HIS A 96 8.64 5.37 2.89
C HIS A 96 7.18 4.96 2.71
N VAL A 97 6.32 5.20 3.72
CA VAL A 97 4.87 4.92 3.63
C VAL A 97 4.26 5.69 2.46
N LYS A 98 4.49 7.01 2.38
CA LYS A 98 3.98 7.85 1.28
C LYS A 98 4.44 7.35 -0.08
N LYS A 99 5.69 6.90 -0.23
CA LYS A 99 6.19 6.31 -1.48
C LYS A 99 5.40 5.07 -1.87
N VAL A 100 5.09 4.17 -0.92
CA VAL A 100 4.25 2.98 -1.18
C VAL A 100 2.81 3.38 -1.54
N LYS A 101 2.18 4.28 -0.78
CA LYS A 101 0.79 4.70 -1.03
C LYS A 101 0.63 5.50 -2.33
N ARG A 102 1.68 6.16 -2.80
CA ARG A 102 1.74 6.83 -4.11
C ARG A 102 2.14 5.89 -5.25
N PHE A 103 2.62 4.69 -4.94
CA PHE A 103 3.09 3.76 -5.95
C PHE A 103 1.91 3.21 -6.76
N GLU A 104 1.82 3.68 -8.01
CA GLU A 104 0.98 3.17 -9.10
C GLU A 104 -0.50 3.03 -8.73
N ASN A 105 -1.12 4.20 -8.54
CA ASN A 105 -2.54 4.35 -8.25
C ASN A 105 -3.35 4.31 -9.54
N GLY A 106 -4.57 3.79 -9.50
CA GLY A 106 -5.53 4.04 -10.57
C GLY A 106 -5.77 5.55 -10.71
N PHE A 107 -6.73 6.08 -9.95
CA PHE A 107 -6.94 7.53 -9.85
C PHE A 107 -6.01 8.10 -8.79
N ILE A 108 -5.15 9.03 -9.19
CA ILE A 108 -4.32 9.83 -8.28
C ILE A 108 -5.20 11.00 -7.82
N MET A 109 -5.71 10.93 -6.60
CA MET A 109 -6.62 11.94 -6.03
C MET A 109 -5.90 13.22 -5.59
N ASP A 110 -4.63 13.11 -5.20
CA ASP A 110 -3.79 14.25 -4.81
C ASP A 110 -2.57 14.35 -5.75
N PRO A 111 -2.77 14.65 -7.04
CA PRO A 111 -1.66 14.84 -7.96
C PRO A 111 -0.95 16.14 -7.62
N MET A 112 0.38 16.13 -7.66
CA MET A 112 1.10 17.40 -7.62
C MET A 112 0.76 18.23 -8.84
N VAL A 113 0.48 19.51 -8.60
CA VAL A 113 0.13 20.50 -9.61
C VAL A 113 1.08 21.69 -9.51
N LEU A 114 1.22 22.41 -10.61
CA LEU A 114 1.98 23.66 -10.68
C LEU A 114 1.13 24.75 -11.34
N SER A 115 1.53 26.00 -11.18
CA SER A 115 0.92 27.14 -11.86
C SER A 115 1.60 27.39 -13.22
N PRO A 116 0.98 28.16 -14.13
CA PRO A 116 1.62 28.56 -15.38
C PRO A 116 2.88 29.41 -15.18
N ARG A 117 3.04 30.03 -14.01
CA ARG A 117 4.19 30.88 -13.65
C ARG A 117 5.39 30.09 -13.13
N ASN A 118 5.18 28.83 -12.75
CA ASN A 118 6.29 27.94 -12.41
C ASN A 118 7.19 27.73 -13.62
N THR A 119 8.38 27.19 -13.39
CA THR A 119 9.41 27.02 -14.41
C THR A 119 9.62 25.55 -14.75
N VAL A 120 10.31 25.29 -15.87
CA VAL A 120 10.75 23.93 -16.22
C VAL A 120 11.63 23.32 -15.12
N HIS A 121 12.46 24.13 -14.45
CA HIS A 121 13.28 23.70 -13.30
C HIS A 121 12.44 23.14 -12.13
N ASP A 122 11.25 23.69 -11.88
CA ASP A 122 10.36 23.18 -10.83
C ASP A 122 9.89 21.75 -11.15
N VAL A 123 9.60 21.48 -12.43
CA VAL A 123 9.24 20.14 -12.92
C VAL A 123 10.42 19.17 -12.78
N ASP A 124 11.65 19.62 -13.08
CA ASP A 124 12.86 18.80 -12.95
C ASP A 124 13.13 18.43 -11.48
N THR A 125 12.91 19.37 -10.56
CA THR A 125 13.03 19.14 -9.11
C THR A 125 12.04 18.06 -8.64
N ILE A 126 10.80 18.14 -9.12
CA ILE A 126 9.75 17.15 -8.87
C ILE A 126 10.15 15.78 -9.45
N LYS A 127 10.65 15.75 -10.68
CA LYS A 127 11.10 14.53 -11.36
C LYS A 127 12.24 13.87 -10.58
N ALA A 128 13.21 14.64 -10.10
CA ALA A 128 14.33 14.13 -9.30
C ALA A 128 13.85 13.55 -7.95
N LYS A 129 12.89 14.22 -7.30
CA LYS A 129 12.39 13.81 -5.97
C LYS A 129 11.43 12.62 -6.02
N TYR A 130 10.53 12.59 -7.01
CA TYR A 130 9.40 11.65 -7.04
C TYR A 130 9.39 10.69 -8.25
N GLY A 131 10.27 10.89 -9.25
CA GLY A 131 10.45 9.96 -10.36
C GLY A 131 9.39 10.05 -11.47
N TYR A 132 8.56 11.11 -11.50
CA TYR A 132 7.59 11.35 -12.57
C TYR A 132 7.55 12.83 -13.00
N SER A 133 7.12 13.09 -14.23
CA SER A 133 7.18 14.44 -14.85
C SER A 133 5.90 14.91 -15.52
N GLY A 134 4.87 14.08 -15.56
CA GLY A 134 3.58 14.53 -16.09
C GLY A 134 2.80 15.31 -15.02
N ILE A 135 2.85 16.63 -15.06
CA ILE A 135 2.34 17.51 -14.01
C ILE A 135 1.18 18.32 -14.60
N PRO A 136 -0.06 18.17 -14.07
CA PRO A 136 -1.16 19.05 -14.44
C PRO A 136 -0.87 20.49 -13.99
N ILE A 137 -1.24 21.44 -14.83
CA ILE A 137 -1.08 22.87 -14.57
C ILE A 137 -2.46 23.43 -14.26
N THR A 138 -2.63 23.96 -13.05
CA THR A 138 -3.86 24.63 -12.61
C THR A 138 -3.64 26.14 -12.52
N GLU A 139 -4.70 26.93 -12.63
CA GLU A 139 -4.61 28.39 -12.75
C GLU A 139 -3.74 29.07 -11.68
N ASP A 140 -3.86 28.63 -10.42
CA ASP A 140 -3.11 29.15 -9.27
C ASP A 140 -2.04 28.18 -8.72
N GLY A 141 -1.89 26.99 -9.32
CA GLY A 141 -0.99 25.95 -8.85
C GLY A 141 -1.45 25.18 -7.61
N THR A 142 -2.76 25.21 -7.31
CA THR A 142 -3.38 24.41 -6.26
C THR A 142 -4.35 23.37 -6.83
N LEU A 143 -4.53 22.26 -6.11
CA LEU A 143 -5.48 21.20 -6.47
C LEU A 143 -6.91 21.72 -6.26
N GLY A 144 -7.84 21.34 -7.12
CA GLY A 144 -9.21 21.89 -7.12
C GLY A 144 -9.32 23.28 -7.76
N SER A 145 -8.23 23.82 -8.32
CA SER A 145 -8.27 24.98 -9.21
C SER A 145 -8.47 24.55 -10.67
N LYS A 146 -8.82 25.52 -11.53
CA LYS A 146 -9.14 25.27 -12.94
C LYS A 146 -7.94 24.69 -13.68
N LEU A 147 -8.13 23.56 -14.37
CA LEU A 147 -7.09 22.93 -15.17
C LEU A 147 -6.85 23.76 -16.44
N VAL A 148 -5.61 24.21 -16.65
CA VAL A 148 -5.22 25.06 -17.79
C VAL A 148 -4.20 24.39 -18.73
N GLY A 149 -3.53 23.33 -18.29
CA GLY A 149 -2.59 22.59 -19.11
C GLY A 149 -2.04 21.34 -18.46
N ILE A 150 -1.14 20.66 -19.16
CA ILE A 150 -0.31 19.58 -18.61
C ILE A 150 1.09 19.68 -19.22
N VAL A 151 2.11 19.44 -18.40
CA VAL A 151 3.50 19.32 -18.84
C VAL A 151 3.91 17.86 -18.71
N THR A 152 4.65 17.34 -19.67
CA THR A 152 5.20 15.98 -19.67
C THR A 152 6.67 16.01 -20.12
N ASN A 153 7.39 14.88 -19.96
CA ASN A 153 8.78 14.77 -20.47
C ASN A 153 8.93 15.23 -21.93
N ARG A 154 7.95 14.92 -22.79
CA ARG A 154 8.04 15.27 -24.22
C ARG A 154 8.10 16.77 -24.47
N ASP A 155 7.54 17.56 -23.56
CA ASP A 155 7.45 19.01 -23.67
C ASP A 155 8.74 19.69 -23.19
N ILE A 156 9.51 19.05 -22.30
CA ILE A 156 10.66 19.66 -21.62
C ILE A 156 12.00 18.95 -21.84
N ASP A 157 12.02 17.74 -22.42
CA ASP A 157 13.25 16.95 -22.60
C ASP A 157 14.27 17.67 -23.50
N PHE A 158 13.80 18.41 -24.51
CA PHE A 158 14.64 19.18 -25.44
C PHE A 158 14.72 20.67 -25.11
N GLU A 159 14.06 21.12 -24.05
CA GLU A 159 14.15 22.51 -23.59
C GLU A 159 15.50 22.74 -22.90
N LYS A 160 16.26 23.73 -23.37
CA LYS A 160 17.58 24.05 -22.78
C LYS A 160 17.46 25.05 -21.65
N ASP A 161 16.54 26.00 -21.78
CA ASP A 161 16.34 27.03 -20.78
C ASP A 161 15.35 26.55 -19.70
N ARG A 162 15.91 26.16 -18.56
CA ARG A 162 15.13 25.65 -17.42
C ARG A 162 14.39 26.76 -16.65
N SER A 163 14.66 28.03 -16.94
CA SER A 163 13.97 29.17 -16.35
C SER A 163 12.67 29.54 -17.07
N ARG A 164 12.40 28.96 -18.24
CA ARG A 164 11.19 29.24 -19.01
C ARG A 164 9.92 28.91 -18.22
N PRO A 165 8.89 29.76 -18.30
CA PRO A 165 7.63 29.53 -17.61
C PRO A 165 6.84 28.37 -18.25
N LEU A 166 6.11 27.63 -17.42
CA LEU A 166 5.33 26.47 -17.87
C LEU A 166 4.21 26.87 -18.83
N SER A 167 3.71 28.10 -18.75
CA SER A 167 2.73 28.65 -19.70
C SER A 167 3.16 28.58 -21.17
N GLU A 168 4.47 28.60 -21.45
CA GLU A 168 5.01 28.58 -22.81
C GLU A 168 5.27 27.18 -23.37
N VAL A 169 5.40 26.19 -22.49
CA VAL A 169 5.80 24.81 -22.87
C VAL A 169 4.70 23.79 -22.64
N MET A 170 3.70 24.09 -21.79
CA MET A 170 2.62 23.16 -21.49
C MET A 170 1.74 22.86 -22.71
N THR A 171 1.20 21.64 -22.76
CA THR A 171 0.14 21.30 -23.70
C THR A 171 -1.20 21.83 -23.17
N THR A 172 -1.92 22.59 -23.99
CA THR A 172 -3.25 23.14 -23.69
C THR A 172 -4.40 22.39 -24.35
N ASP A 173 -4.13 21.59 -25.39
CA ASP A 173 -5.09 20.66 -25.98
C ASP A 173 -5.20 19.39 -25.13
N LEU A 174 -6.09 19.45 -24.15
CA LEU A 174 -6.25 18.44 -23.12
C LEU A 174 -7.35 17.45 -23.47
N VAL A 175 -7.01 16.17 -23.41
CA VAL A 175 -8.01 15.11 -23.28
C VAL A 175 -8.25 14.89 -21.80
N THR A 176 -9.47 15.13 -21.34
CA THR A 176 -9.89 14.97 -19.94
C THR A 176 -11.04 13.97 -19.81
N ALA A 177 -11.29 13.50 -18.60
CA ALA A 177 -12.50 12.78 -18.22
C ALA A 177 -13.27 13.58 -17.15
N ARG A 178 -14.58 13.34 -17.06
CA ARG A 178 -15.41 13.98 -16.02
C ARG A 178 -15.33 13.22 -14.70
N GLU A 179 -15.54 13.93 -13.60
CA GLU A 179 -15.74 13.35 -12.29
C GLU A 179 -16.86 12.28 -12.32
N GLY A 180 -16.68 11.20 -11.56
CA GLY A 180 -17.56 10.02 -11.59
C GLY A 180 -17.23 9.00 -12.68
N VAL A 181 -16.25 9.26 -13.55
CA VAL A 181 -15.78 8.28 -14.54
C VAL A 181 -15.28 7.01 -13.86
N THR A 182 -15.71 5.85 -14.36
CA THR A 182 -15.21 4.58 -13.87
C THR A 182 -13.78 4.34 -14.35
N LEU A 183 -13.02 3.50 -13.64
CA LEU A 183 -11.67 3.13 -14.08
C LEU A 183 -11.70 2.48 -15.48
N HIS A 184 -12.74 1.69 -15.77
CA HIS A 184 -12.89 1.05 -17.07
C HIS A 184 -13.07 2.08 -18.20
N GLU A 185 -13.95 3.07 -18.02
CA GLU A 185 -14.18 4.14 -19.00
C GLU A 185 -12.95 5.02 -19.18
N ALA A 186 -12.31 5.43 -18.09
CA ALA A 186 -11.07 6.20 -18.11
C ALA A 186 -9.96 5.48 -18.90
N ASN A 187 -9.88 4.15 -18.76
CA ASN A 187 -8.96 3.32 -19.53
C ASN A 187 -9.27 3.35 -21.03
N GLN A 188 -10.55 3.32 -21.41
CA GLN A 188 -10.94 3.43 -22.81
C GLN A 188 -10.57 4.80 -23.40
N ILE A 189 -10.76 5.88 -22.64
CA ILE A 189 -10.39 7.25 -23.05
C ILE A 189 -8.88 7.33 -23.28
N LEU A 190 -8.06 6.87 -22.33
CA LEU A 190 -6.59 6.82 -22.48
C LEU A 190 -6.14 5.98 -23.68
N LYS A 191 -6.77 4.83 -23.89
CA LYS A 191 -6.44 3.94 -25.02
C LYS A 191 -6.74 4.60 -26.36
N LYS A 192 -7.87 5.31 -26.48
CA LYS A 192 -8.28 6.03 -27.70
C LYS A 192 -7.42 7.27 -27.93
N SER A 193 -7.16 8.05 -26.89
CA SER A 193 -6.39 9.30 -26.99
C SER A 193 -4.90 9.08 -27.25
N LYS A 194 -4.38 7.88 -26.95
CA LYS A 194 -2.95 7.51 -27.01
C LYS A 194 -2.06 8.44 -26.16
N LYS A 195 -2.65 9.18 -25.20
CA LYS A 195 -1.92 10.01 -24.25
C LYS A 195 -1.40 9.16 -23.09
N GLY A 196 -0.37 9.65 -22.40
CA GLY A 196 0.20 8.97 -21.23
C GLY A 196 -0.55 9.25 -19.94
N LYS A 197 -1.32 10.34 -19.87
CA LYS A 197 -2.03 10.82 -18.70
C LYS A 197 -3.41 11.35 -19.09
N LEU A 198 -4.34 11.25 -18.15
CA LEU A 198 -5.72 11.69 -18.30
C LEU A 198 -6.16 12.43 -17.04
N PRO A 199 -6.21 13.76 -17.07
CA PRO A 199 -6.80 14.55 -16.01
C PRO A 199 -8.30 14.27 -15.87
N VAL A 200 -8.78 14.20 -14.64
CA VAL A 200 -10.20 14.12 -14.30
C VAL A 200 -10.62 15.47 -13.75
N VAL A 201 -11.70 16.03 -14.29
CA VAL A 201 -12.19 17.36 -13.94
C VAL A 201 -13.66 17.34 -13.55
N ASP A 202 -14.07 18.28 -12.70
CA ASP A 202 -15.48 18.51 -12.38
C ASP A 202 -16.20 19.36 -13.45
N ASP A 203 -17.46 19.72 -13.19
CA ASP A 203 -18.28 20.52 -14.11
C ASP A 203 -17.77 21.98 -14.27
N GLN A 204 -16.96 22.49 -13.35
CA GLN A 204 -16.29 23.79 -13.46
C GLN A 204 -14.88 23.69 -14.08
N PHE A 205 -14.51 22.51 -14.59
CA PHE A 205 -13.21 22.21 -15.17
C PHE A 205 -12.05 22.33 -14.17
N ARG A 206 -12.33 22.12 -12.88
CA ARG A 206 -11.33 22.06 -11.80
C ARG A 206 -10.75 20.66 -11.72
N LEU A 207 -9.45 20.54 -11.49
CA LEU A 207 -8.78 19.25 -11.42
C LEU A 207 -9.15 18.52 -10.13
N VAL A 208 -9.71 17.31 -10.27
CA VAL A 208 -10.08 16.45 -9.13
C VAL A 208 -9.20 15.21 -9.00
N ALA A 209 -8.68 14.67 -10.10
CA ALA A 209 -7.78 13.52 -10.08
C ALA A 209 -6.95 13.41 -11.36
N LEU A 210 -5.97 12.50 -11.37
CA LEU A 210 -5.13 12.20 -12.54
C LEU A 210 -5.00 10.69 -12.72
N LEU A 211 -5.22 10.20 -13.94
CA LEU A 211 -4.98 8.81 -14.32
C LEU A 211 -3.69 8.71 -15.16
N SER A 212 -2.87 7.68 -14.92
CA SER A 212 -1.64 7.40 -15.67
C SER A 212 -1.75 6.09 -16.44
N ARG A 213 -1.36 6.10 -17.72
CA ARG A 213 -1.32 4.88 -18.54
C ARG A 213 -0.36 3.82 -17.99
N ARG A 214 0.72 4.25 -17.33
CA ARG A 214 1.69 3.35 -16.70
C ARG A 214 1.01 2.49 -15.64
N ASP A 215 0.23 3.11 -14.77
CA ASP A 215 -0.45 2.45 -13.65
C ASP A 215 -1.48 1.41 -14.16
N LEU A 216 -2.04 1.63 -15.36
CA LEU A 216 -2.90 0.64 -16.04
C LEU A 216 -2.16 -0.59 -16.53
N LEU A 217 -0.94 -0.41 -17.06
CA LEU A 217 -0.12 -1.53 -17.52
C LEU A 217 0.30 -2.38 -16.33
N THR A 218 0.72 -1.75 -15.23
CA THR A 218 1.02 -2.45 -13.99
C THR A 218 -0.19 -3.22 -13.48
N ASN A 219 -1.39 -2.63 -13.43
CA ASN A 219 -2.56 -3.37 -12.95
C ASN A 219 -2.86 -4.63 -13.77
N LYS A 220 -2.52 -4.63 -15.07
CA LYS A 220 -2.63 -5.80 -15.93
C LYS A 220 -1.51 -6.82 -15.65
N GLU A 221 -0.30 -6.35 -15.40
CA GLU A 221 0.87 -7.21 -15.08
C GLU A 221 0.79 -7.82 -13.67
N PHE A 222 0.12 -7.14 -12.74
CA PHE A 222 0.02 -7.50 -11.32
C PHE A 222 -1.45 -7.63 -10.87
N PRO A 223 -2.18 -8.64 -11.39
CA PRO A 223 -3.61 -8.82 -11.11
C PRO A 223 -3.91 -9.18 -9.65
N PHE A 224 -2.92 -9.73 -8.93
CA PHE A 224 -3.05 -10.11 -7.52
C PHE A 224 -2.61 -9.01 -6.55
N SER A 225 -2.40 -7.78 -7.02
CA SER A 225 -1.93 -6.67 -6.19
C SER A 225 -2.84 -6.42 -4.97
N SER A 226 -2.23 -6.37 -3.80
CA SER A 226 -2.84 -6.07 -2.51
C SER A 226 -3.10 -4.57 -2.38
N LYS A 227 -4.37 -4.17 -2.38
CA LYS A 227 -4.78 -2.76 -2.40
C LYS A 227 -5.83 -2.45 -1.33
N SER A 228 -5.75 -1.23 -0.80
CA SER A 228 -6.79 -0.67 0.07
C SER A 228 -8.04 -0.32 -0.74
N ALA A 229 -9.13 0.06 -0.03
CA ALA A 229 -10.37 0.53 -0.65
C ALA A 229 -10.15 1.72 -1.62
N GLY A 230 -9.16 2.57 -1.33
CA GLY A 230 -8.74 3.68 -2.19
C GLY A 230 -7.92 3.27 -3.43
N LYS A 231 -7.78 1.97 -3.70
CA LYS A 231 -6.97 1.38 -4.79
C LYS A 231 -5.47 1.68 -4.71
N GLN A 232 -5.00 2.13 -3.55
CA GLN A 232 -3.57 2.28 -3.26
C GLN A 232 -3.01 0.97 -2.75
N LEU A 233 -1.73 0.70 -2.97
CA LEU A 233 -1.09 -0.49 -2.40
C LEU A 233 -1.20 -0.52 -0.87
N LEU A 234 -1.39 -1.72 -0.32
CA LEU A 234 -1.35 -1.93 1.12
C LEU A 234 0.08 -1.76 1.66
N CYS A 235 0.19 -1.12 2.82
CA CYS A 235 1.46 -0.83 3.48
C CYS A 235 1.27 -0.89 4.99
N GLY A 236 2.08 -1.69 5.68
CA GLY A 236 2.20 -1.62 7.13
C GLY A 236 3.44 -0.86 7.56
N ALA A 237 3.48 -0.41 8.81
CA ALA A 237 4.66 0.19 9.41
C ALA A 237 4.80 -0.27 10.86
N ALA A 238 6.04 -0.54 11.26
CA ALA A 238 6.36 -0.96 12.61
C ALA A 238 6.60 0.25 13.53
N VAL A 239 6.32 0.10 14.82
CA VAL A 239 6.63 1.05 15.89
C VAL A 239 7.10 0.28 17.12
N SER A 240 7.85 0.92 18.01
CA SER A 240 8.17 0.32 19.32
C SER A 240 7.06 0.59 20.35
N THR A 241 7.27 0.14 21.58
CA THR A 241 6.34 0.32 22.71
C THR A 241 6.62 1.57 23.54
N ARG A 242 7.58 2.41 23.13
CA ARG A 242 8.01 3.59 23.92
C ARG A 242 6.97 4.70 23.81
N SER A 243 6.90 5.54 24.83
CA SER A 243 5.99 6.70 24.84
C SER A 243 6.27 7.69 23.69
N GLU A 244 7.54 7.86 23.33
CA GLU A 244 7.98 8.69 22.19
C GLU A 244 7.49 8.15 20.82
N ASP A 245 7.29 6.84 20.69
CA ASP A 245 6.78 6.24 19.45
C ASP A 245 5.27 6.44 19.24
N ARG A 246 4.57 7.07 20.19
CA ARG A 246 3.17 7.51 19.98
C ARG A 246 3.08 8.55 18.87
N GLU A 247 4.04 9.48 18.83
CA GLU A 247 4.15 10.48 17.76
C GLU A 247 4.44 9.80 16.41
N ARG A 248 5.30 8.79 16.41
CA ARG A 248 5.59 7.98 15.22
C ARG A 248 4.34 7.28 14.70
N ALA A 249 3.57 6.62 15.57
CA ALA A 249 2.32 5.96 15.19
C ALA A 249 1.32 6.97 14.59
N GLU A 250 1.13 8.12 15.22
CA GLU A 250 0.29 9.21 14.70
C GLU A 250 0.71 9.65 13.29
N ALA A 251 2.01 9.92 13.10
CA ALA A 251 2.55 10.36 11.83
C ALA A 251 2.38 9.32 10.72
N LEU A 252 2.56 8.02 11.03
CA LEU A 252 2.39 6.92 10.08
C LEU A 252 0.93 6.71 9.68
N ILE A 253 0.00 6.81 10.64
CA ILE A 253 -1.44 6.73 10.37
C ILE A 253 -1.86 7.91 9.48
N ALA A 254 -1.40 9.13 9.79
CA ALA A 254 -1.65 10.31 8.97
C ALA A 254 -1.04 10.19 7.56
N ALA A 255 0.08 9.47 7.42
CA ALA A 255 0.70 9.16 6.13
C ALA A 255 -0.04 8.09 5.31
N GLY A 256 -1.02 7.40 5.92
CA GLY A 256 -1.85 6.39 5.28
C GLY A 256 -1.32 4.97 5.39
N ALA A 257 -0.57 4.64 6.45
CA ALA A 257 -0.28 3.23 6.78
C ALA A 257 -1.59 2.48 7.08
N ASP A 258 -1.77 1.30 6.47
CA ASP A 258 -2.99 0.50 6.64
C ASP A 258 -2.92 -0.38 7.90
N ILE A 259 -1.70 -0.73 8.33
CA ILE A 259 -1.43 -1.53 9.53
C ILE A 259 -0.33 -0.86 10.36
N ILE A 260 -0.54 -0.78 11.68
CA ILE A 260 0.53 -0.49 12.64
C ILE A 260 0.94 -1.79 13.32
N LEU A 261 2.21 -2.19 13.19
CA LEU A 261 2.77 -3.34 13.88
C LEU A 261 3.56 -2.85 15.10
N ILE A 262 3.21 -3.32 16.29
CA ILE A 262 3.95 -2.99 17.51
C ILE A 262 5.02 -4.05 17.71
N ASP A 263 6.28 -3.68 17.47
CA ASP A 263 7.42 -4.59 17.51
C ASP A 263 8.00 -4.68 18.93
N SER A 264 8.09 -5.90 19.43
CA SER A 264 8.74 -6.23 20.70
C SER A 264 9.15 -7.69 20.72
N ALA A 265 10.31 -8.00 21.30
CA ALA A 265 10.74 -9.37 21.52
C ALA A 265 9.74 -10.18 22.37
N GLN A 266 9.04 -9.53 23.31
CA GLN A 266 7.98 -10.13 24.12
C GLN A 266 6.86 -9.11 24.34
N GLY A 267 5.74 -9.30 23.63
CA GLY A 267 4.67 -8.32 23.55
C GLY A 267 3.75 -8.27 24.76
N TYR A 268 3.71 -9.32 25.60
CA TYR A 268 2.92 -9.30 26.83
C TYR A 268 3.60 -8.48 27.92
N SER A 269 3.47 -7.16 27.80
CA SER A 269 4.03 -6.16 28.70
C SER A 269 3.05 -5.01 28.87
N VAL A 270 3.16 -4.29 29.99
CA VAL A 270 2.37 -3.08 30.24
C VAL A 270 2.56 -2.04 29.13
N TYR A 271 3.79 -1.91 28.62
CA TYR A 271 4.13 -0.92 27.59
C TYR A 271 3.41 -1.17 26.27
N GLN A 272 3.33 -2.43 25.82
CA GLN A 272 2.62 -2.75 24.59
C GLN A 272 1.10 -2.63 24.75
N LEU A 273 0.55 -3.05 25.90
CA LEU A 273 -0.87 -2.89 26.20
C LEU A 273 -1.28 -1.42 26.21
N GLU A 274 -0.44 -0.54 26.77
CA GLU A 274 -0.67 0.90 26.77
C GLU A 274 -0.56 1.52 25.37
N MET A 275 0.44 1.12 24.57
CA MET A 275 0.57 1.58 23.18
C MET A 275 -0.63 1.14 22.33
N LEU A 276 -1.05 -0.12 22.47
CA LEU A 276 -2.20 -0.69 21.77
C LEU A 276 -3.48 0.07 22.11
N ARG A 277 -3.76 0.26 23.42
CA ARG A 277 -4.92 1.04 23.87
C ARG A 277 -4.89 2.47 23.35
N PHE A 278 -3.73 3.13 23.42
CA PHE A 278 -3.55 4.48 22.86
C PHE A 278 -3.93 4.55 21.38
N ILE A 279 -3.45 3.62 20.55
CA ILE A 279 -3.77 3.59 19.13
C ILE A 279 -5.27 3.32 18.91
N LYS A 280 -5.84 2.33 19.60
CA LYS A 280 -7.25 1.94 19.41
C LYS A 280 -8.24 2.99 19.93
N GLU A 281 -7.91 3.73 20.98
CA GLU A 281 -8.74 4.83 21.50
C GLU A 281 -8.79 6.01 20.52
N ARG A 282 -7.67 6.35 19.88
CA ARG A 282 -7.57 7.52 18.99
C ARG A 282 -7.90 7.20 17.54
N TRP A 283 -7.61 5.99 17.07
CA TRP A 283 -7.87 5.51 15.73
C TRP A 283 -8.53 4.10 15.77
N PRO A 284 -9.81 4.00 16.14
CA PRO A 284 -10.48 2.71 16.34
C PRO A 284 -10.53 1.85 15.08
N ASN A 285 -10.51 2.47 13.90
CA ASN A 285 -10.59 1.81 12.60
C ASN A 285 -9.22 1.38 12.04
N VAL A 286 -8.11 1.78 12.67
CA VAL A 286 -6.77 1.32 12.24
C VAL A 286 -6.57 -0.11 12.74
N ASP A 287 -6.10 -0.97 11.84
CA ASP A 287 -5.69 -2.33 12.17
C ASP A 287 -4.31 -2.31 12.84
N VAL A 288 -4.18 -3.06 13.93
CA VAL A 288 -2.95 -3.12 14.73
C VAL A 288 -2.52 -4.58 14.86
N ILE A 289 -1.25 -4.86 14.58
CA ILE A 289 -0.65 -6.17 14.86
C ILE A 289 0.18 -6.03 16.12
N ALA A 290 -0.21 -6.74 17.17
CA ALA A 290 0.53 -6.81 18.43
C ALA A 290 1.38 -8.09 18.48
N GLY A 291 2.54 -8.04 19.13
CA GLY A 291 3.47 -9.15 19.21
C GLY A 291 4.81 -8.78 19.87
N ASN A 292 5.71 -9.74 20.09
CA ASN A 292 5.55 -11.15 19.75
C ASN A 292 4.99 -11.95 20.94
N VAL A 293 4.26 -13.02 20.64
CA VAL A 293 3.67 -13.92 21.65
C VAL A 293 3.99 -15.37 21.32
N VAL A 294 4.11 -16.20 22.34
CA VAL A 294 4.36 -17.65 22.23
C VAL A 294 3.42 -18.49 23.09
N THR A 295 2.52 -17.87 23.85
CA THR A 295 1.53 -18.58 24.69
C THR A 295 0.12 -18.02 24.53
N THR A 296 -0.88 -18.85 24.86
CA THR A 296 -2.30 -18.48 24.80
C THR A 296 -2.65 -17.33 25.73
N GLN A 297 -2.06 -17.27 26.92
CA GLN A 297 -2.27 -16.17 27.88
C GLN A 297 -1.79 -14.83 27.32
N GLN A 298 -0.62 -14.81 26.69
CA GLN A 298 -0.06 -13.61 26.08
C GLN A 298 -0.96 -13.12 24.94
N ALA A 299 -1.40 -14.05 24.07
CA ALA A 299 -2.31 -13.75 22.97
C ALA A 299 -3.66 -13.21 23.46
N ALA A 300 -4.28 -13.88 24.43
CA ALA A 300 -5.57 -13.48 25.00
C ALA A 300 -5.54 -12.04 25.54
N ALA A 301 -4.49 -11.69 26.29
CA ALA A 301 -4.36 -10.35 26.85
C ALA A 301 -4.20 -9.24 25.79
N LEU A 302 -3.47 -9.51 24.70
CA LEU A 302 -3.34 -8.53 23.59
C LEU A 302 -4.65 -8.42 22.79
N ILE A 303 -5.35 -9.53 22.57
CA ILE A 303 -6.68 -9.53 21.91
C ILE A 303 -7.69 -8.73 22.74
N GLU A 304 -7.75 -8.96 24.06
CA GLU A 304 -8.62 -8.21 24.97
C GLU A 304 -8.31 -6.71 24.98
N ALA A 305 -7.04 -6.33 24.78
CA ALA A 305 -6.62 -4.95 24.69
C ALA A 305 -6.90 -4.29 23.32
N GLY A 306 -7.38 -5.05 22.34
CA GLY A 306 -7.87 -4.53 21.06
C GLY A 306 -6.96 -4.74 19.85
N ALA A 307 -6.07 -5.73 19.91
CA ALA A 307 -5.34 -6.22 18.73
C ALA A 307 -6.30 -6.82 17.68
#